data_AF-A0A936F3Q4-F1
#
_entry.id   AF-A0A936F3Q4-F1
#
_cell.length_a   1.000
_cell.length_b   1.000
_cell.length_c   1.000
_cell.angle_alpha   90.00
_cell.angle_beta   90.00
_cell.angle_gamma   90.00
#
_symmetry.space_group_name_H-M   'P 1'
#
loop_
_entity.id
_entity.type
_entity.pdbx_description
1 polymer ?
#
loop_
_entity_poly.entity_id
_entity_poly.type
_entity_poly.pdbx_seq_one_letter_code
_entity_poly.pdbx_strand_id
1 'polypeptide(L)'
;MTRFYDLASLAKPLVTAPLALAFLDLDADRRWALGFHDRDTPLTVRQLLSHSSGLPPWRPFTGELLAHQLRRGVAGHPLLRPATPGLATYSDLNYRLLAELLEAETGVAFMKLGAASGLSPAPWSTPPAEIPDGPDAVAWPLATEAPLPARSPWLPHDANARAGMLGHAGFGAAPAQLHATLLRWVAAGWPRRMAVETAPGEGGARWGLGLQVAHAGAGYFGQLLSKIPQGIGTCVLDDSTEAAPLPAPALEADPGPASGWWFHLGYTGPALFYRPSDQACLGLLLHRRGPDGGLLDVESLRARRWAALARFVGQSGG
;
A
#
# COMPACT_ATOMS: atom_id res chain seq x y z
N MET A 1 -19.55 19.62 2.34
CA MET A 1 -18.93 18.54 3.15
C MET A 1 -17.61 18.17 2.50
N THR A 2 -16.52 18.15 3.26
CA THR A 2 -15.20 17.74 2.74
C THR A 2 -15.18 16.23 2.60
N ARG A 3 -14.80 15.72 1.41
CA ARG A 3 -14.70 14.27 1.17
C ARG A 3 -13.58 13.67 2.02
N PHE A 4 -13.77 12.44 2.48
CA PHE A 4 -12.80 11.69 3.26
C PHE A 4 -12.58 10.32 2.61
N TYR A 5 -11.34 9.85 2.62
CA TYR A 5 -10.94 8.62 1.96
C TYR A 5 -10.21 7.69 2.91
N ASP A 6 -10.58 6.41 2.89
CA ASP A 6 -9.75 5.34 3.41
C ASP A 6 -8.55 5.16 2.47
N LEU A 7 -7.34 5.45 2.95
CA LEU A 7 -6.12 5.36 2.15
C LEU A 7 -5.62 3.92 1.97
N ALA A 8 -6.22 2.97 2.69
CA ALA A 8 -5.84 1.57 2.71
C ALA A 8 -4.31 1.42 2.79
N SER A 9 -3.74 0.70 1.82
CA SER A 9 -2.32 0.39 1.79
C SER A 9 -1.38 1.56 1.52
N LEU A 10 -1.85 2.78 1.26
CA LEU A 10 -0.94 3.94 1.26
C LEU A 10 -0.40 4.26 2.67
N ALA A 11 -0.99 3.68 3.73
CA ALA A 11 -0.39 3.70 5.07
C ALA A 11 1.03 3.12 5.08
N LYS A 12 1.33 2.15 4.20
CA LYS A 12 2.66 1.54 4.08
C LYS A 12 3.74 2.59 3.74
N PRO A 13 3.69 3.26 2.57
CA PRO A 13 4.70 4.25 2.22
C PRO A 13 4.61 5.57 3.01
N LEU A 14 3.43 5.96 3.50
CA LEU A 14 3.24 7.27 4.12
C LEU A 14 3.42 7.28 5.64
N VAL A 15 3.34 6.11 6.29
CA VAL A 15 3.41 6.00 7.76
C VAL A 15 4.50 5.01 8.17
N THR A 16 4.30 3.73 7.84
CA THR A 16 5.12 2.65 8.41
C THR A 16 6.54 2.64 7.86
N ALA A 17 6.71 2.84 6.56
CA ALA A 17 8.04 2.84 5.95
C ALA A 17 8.92 4.01 6.43
N PRO A 18 8.43 5.27 6.50
CA PRO A 18 9.16 6.37 7.12
C PRO A 18 9.57 6.09 8.57
N LEU A 19 8.67 5.53 9.38
CA LEU A 19 8.97 5.17 10.77
C LEU A 19 10.04 4.07 10.85
N ALA A 20 9.93 3.02 10.04
CA ALA A 20 10.93 1.95 9.98
C ALA A 20 12.32 2.49 9.57
N LEU A 21 12.38 3.38 8.58
CA LEU A 21 13.61 4.05 8.15
C LEU A 21 14.20 5.00 9.20
N ALA A 22 13.40 5.45 10.16
CA ALA A 22 13.81 6.35 11.22
C ALA A 22 14.32 5.61 12.46
N PHE A 23 13.67 4.50 12.82
CA PHE A 23 13.86 3.85 14.12
C PHE A 23 14.46 2.45 14.06
N LEU A 24 14.45 1.77 12.91
CA LEU A 24 14.89 0.38 12.82
C LEU A 24 16.20 0.26 12.02
N ASP A 25 17.03 -0.70 12.43
CA ASP A 25 18.17 -1.16 11.63
C ASP A 25 17.68 -1.99 10.44
N LEU A 26 17.99 -1.54 9.22
CA LEU A 26 17.52 -2.15 7.98
C LEU A 26 18.05 -3.56 7.74
N ASP A 27 19.29 -3.82 8.15
CA ASP A 27 20.02 -5.03 7.75
C ASP A 27 20.08 -6.05 8.90
N ALA A 28 19.67 -5.66 10.09
CA ALA A 28 19.59 -6.56 11.21
C ALA A 28 18.48 -7.60 11.02
N ASP A 29 18.82 -8.87 11.28
CA ASP A 29 17.89 -9.98 11.23
C ASP A 29 16.95 -9.95 12.45
N ARG A 30 15.65 -9.92 12.19
CA ARG A 30 14.60 -9.80 13.20
C ARG A 30 13.84 -11.11 13.42
N ARG A 31 14.24 -12.23 12.80
CA ARG A 31 13.58 -13.54 12.94
C ARG A 31 13.25 -13.89 14.38
N TRP A 32 14.25 -13.84 15.27
CA TRP A 32 14.10 -14.27 16.66
C TRP A 32 13.13 -13.37 17.44
N ALA A 33 13.26 -12.05 17.29
CA ALA A 33 12.37 -11.07 17.91
C ALA A 33 10.91 -11.23 17.46
N LEU A 34 10.71 -11.74 16.23
CA LEU A 34 9.39 -11.95 15.61
C LEU A 34 8.87 -13.39 15.77
N GLY A 35 9.54 -14.23 16.58
CA GLY A 35 9.11 -15.61 16.87
C GLY A 35 9.38 -16.63 15.76
N PHE A 36 10.16 -16.28 14.73
CA PHE A 36 10.53 -17.16 13.62
C PHE A 36 11.80 -17.97 13.93
N HIS A 37 11.74 -18.81 14.95
CA HIS A 37 12.89 -19.60 15.42
C HIS A 37 13.30 -20.72 14.45
N ASP A 38 12.33 -21.31 13.74
CA ASP A 38 12.52 -22.45 12.83
C ASP A 38 12.73 -22.03 11.36
N ARG A 39 12.94 -20.73 11.11
CA ARG A 39 13.05 -20.19 9.76
C ARG A 39 14.51 -20.08 9.34
N ASP A 40 14.90 -20.73 8.25
CA ASP A 40 16.30 -20.75 7.78
C ASP A 40 16.76 -19.48 7.07
N THR A 41 15.84 -18.71 6.49
CA THR A 41 16.16 -17.46 5.78
C THR A 41 15.98 -16.23 6.67
N PRO A 42 16.91 -15.25 6.64
CA PRO A 42 16.79 -14.01 7.41
C PRO A 42 15.46 -13.31 7.22
N LEU A 43 15.09 -12.51 8.22
CA LEU A 43 13.93 -11.62 8.17
C LEU A 43 14.38 -10.22 8.55
N THR A 44 15.04 -9.52 7.63
CA THR A 44 15.55 -8.17 7.87
C THR A 44 14.47 -7.12 7.62
N VAL A 45 14.62 -5.95 8.23
CA VAL A 45 13.71 -4.82 8.03
C VAL A 45 13.70 -4.37 6.56
N ARG A 46 14.84 -4.44 5.87
CA ARG A 46 14.93 -4.21 4.41
C ARG A 46 14.03 -5.15 3.63
N GLN A 47 14.08 -6.46 3.94
CA GLN A 47 13.23 -7.46 3.28
C GLN A 47 11.74 -7.25 3.57
N LEU A 48 11.40 -6.82 4.78
CA LEU A 48 10.02 -6.47 5.14
C LEU A 48 9.53 -5.27 4.30
N LEU A 49 10.30 -4.18 4.28
CA LEU A 49 9.95 -2.95 3.55
C LEU A 49 9.78 -3.18 2.04
N SER A 50 10.62 -4.05 1.46
CA SER A 50 10.60 -4.36 0.03
C SER A 50 9.78 -5.59 -0.35
N HIS A 51 8.99 -6.13 0.58
CA HIS A 51 8.15 -7.31 0.35
C HIS A 51 8.92 -8.57 -0.08
N SER A 52 10.24 -8.64 0.12
CA SER A 52 11.10 -9.76 -0.29
C SER A 52 11.42 -10.73 0.85
N SER A 53 10.68 -10.63 1.95
CA SER A 53 10.80 -11.53 3.10
C SER A 53 10.32 -12.96 2.82
N GLY A 54 9.60 -13.22 1.73
CA GLY A 54 8.95 -14.52 1.52
C GLY A 54 7.80 -14.81 2.49
N LEU A 55 7.25 -13.79 3.16
CA LEU A 55 5.97 -13.92 3.85
C LEU A 55 4.83 -13.99 2.82
N PRO A 56 3.77 -14.78 3.08
CA PRO A 56 2.63 -14.85 2.16
C PRO A 56 1.94 -13.49 2.05
N PRO A 57 1.12 -13.27 1.01
CA PRO A 57 0.45 -11.98 0.81
C PRO A 57 -0.38 -11.56 2.04
N TRP A 58 -1.09 -12.52 2.62
CA TRP A 58 -2.07 -12.24 3.65
C TRP A 58 -2.34 -13.44 4.56
N ARG A 59 -2.72 -13.14 5.80
CA ARG A 59 -3.33 -14.05 6.78
C ARG A 59 -4.31 -13.23 7.63
N PRO A 60 -5.40 -13.82 8.15
CA PRO A 60 -6.33 -13.10 9.00
C PRO A 60 -5.67 -12.71 10.31
N PHE A 61 -5.86 -11.47 10.75
CA PHE A 61 -5.34 -11.02 12.03
C PHE A 61 -6.27 -11.48 13.16
N THR A 62 -5.79 -12.43 13.96
CA THR A 62 -6.53 -13.03 15.08
C THR A 62 -5.91 -12.70 16.45
N GLY A 63 -4.93 -11.78 16.48
CA GLY A 63 -4.13 -11.48 17.67
C GLY A 63 -3.03 -12.52 17.98
N GLU A 64 -3.00 -13.65 17.29
CA GLU A 64 -1.94 -14.65 17.43
C GLU A 64 -0.62 -14.20 16.77
N LEU A 65 0.51 -14.65 17.32
CA LEU A 65 1.82 -14.47 16.69
C LEU A 65 1.82 -15.02 15.27
N LEU A 66 2.28 -14.21 14.31
CA LEU A 66 2.26 -14.60 12.89
C LEU A 66 3.05 -15.88 12.64
N ALA A 67 4.21 -16.05 13.29
CA ALA A 67 5.03 -17.26 13.16
C ALA A 67 4.25 -18.54 13.50
N HIS A 68 3.34 -18.47 14.47
CA HIS A 68 2.48 -19.61 14.85
C HIS A 68 1.41 -19.85 13.81
N GLN A 69 0.80 -18.77 13.32
CA GLN A 69 -0.21 -18.84 12.28
C GLN A 69 0.32 -19.44 10.97
N LEU A 70 1.56 -19.15 10.59
CA LEU A 70 2.14 -19.66 9.35
C LEU A 70 2.48 -21.15 9.37
N ARG A 71 2.50 -21.80 10.54
CA ARG A 71 2.65 -23.26 10.64
C ARG A 71 1.37 -24.02 10.30
N ARG A 72 0.22 -23.33 10.23
CA ARG A 72 -1.05 -23.95 9.86
C ARG A 72 -1.17 -24.06 8.35
N GLY A 73 -1.57 -25.26 7.90
CA GLY A 73 -2.01 -25.46 6.52
C GLY A 73 -3.22 -24.58 6.23
N VAL A 74 -3.30 -24.08 5.01
CA VAL A 74 -4.41 -23.24 4.52
C VAL A 74 -4.91 -23.79 3.21
N ALA A 75 -6.20 -23.60 2.93
CA ALA A 75 -6.77 -23.97 1.64
C ALA A 75 -6.17 -23.11 0.50
N GLY A 76 -6.31 -23.61 -0.74
CA GLY A 76 -5.83 -22.91 -1.93
C GLY A 76 -6.58 -21.60 -2.17
N HIS A 77 -5.92 -20.46 -1.94
CA HIS A 77 -6.44 -19.14 -2.26
C HIS A 77 -5.27 -18.19 -2.62
N PRO A 78 -5.41 -17.29 -3.63
CA PRO A 78 -4.31 -16.40 -4.05
C PRO A 78 -3.73 -15.52 -2.94
N LEU A 79 -4.53 -15.12 -1.95
CA LEU A 79 -4.07 -14.36 -0.78
C LEU A 79 -3.32 -15.21 0.25
N LEU A 80 -3.60 -16.52 0.30
CA LEU A 80 -3.08 -17.43 1.31
C LEU A 80 -1.83 -18.21 0.85
N ARG A 81 -1.54 -18.17 -0.45
CA ARG A 81 -0.42 -18.89 -1.08
C ARG A 81 0.93 -18.57 -0.42
N PRO A 82 1.90 -19.50 -0.46
CA PRO A 82 3.28 -19.23 -0.06
C PRO A 82 3.95 -18.18 -0.96
N ALA A 83 5.02 -17.60 -0.45
CA ALA A 83 5.90 -16.67 -1.18
C ALA A 83 7.35 -17.13 -1.05
N THR A 84 8.21 -16.64 -1.95
CA THR A 84 9.62 -17.06 -2.05
C THR A 84 10.52 -16.01 -1.42
N PRO A 85 11.35 -16.34 -0.41
CA PRO A 85 12.33 -15.40 0.13
C PRO A 85 13.25 -14.83 -0.95
N GLY A 86 13.52 -13.53 -0.91
CA GLY A 86 14.32 -12.81 -1.90
C GLY A 86 13.56 -12.39 -3.16
N LEU A 87 12.38 -12.98 -3.44
CA LEU A 87 11.48 -12.53 -4.51
C LEU A 87 10.36 -11.70 -3.89
N ALA A 88 10.24 -10.45 -4.30
CA ALA A 88 9.23 -9.55 -3.74
C ALA A 88 7.80 -9.99 -4.11
N THR A 89 7.02 -10.32 -3.08
CA THR A 89 5.60 -10.67 -3.15
C THR A 89 4.84 -9.72 -2.24
N TYR A 90 3.96 -8.88 -2.81
CA TYR A 90 3.21 -7.90 -2.03
C TYR A 90 2.49 -8.57 -0.85
N SER A 91 2.79 -8.08 0.36
CA SER A 91 2.33 -8.75 1.58
C SER A 91 2.08 -7.74 2.71
N ASP A 92 0.86 -7.77 3.24
CA ASP A 92 0.44 -6.95 4.37
C ASP A 92 1.13 -7.37 5.66
N LEU A 93 1.50 -8.65 5.74
CA LEU A 93 2.17 -9.24 6.90
C LEU A 93 3.53 -8.63 7.15
N ASN A 94 4.25 -8.24 6.09
CA ASN A 94 5.51 -7.51 6.24
C ASN A 94 5.33 -6.23 7.08
N TYR A 95 4.27 -5.48 6.78
CA TYR A 95 4.01 -4.20 7.39
C TYR A 95 3.38 -4.33 8.78
N ARG A 96 2.65 -5.42 9.03
CA ARG A 96 2.30 -5.85 10.39
C ARG A 96 3.55 -6.03 11.25
N LEU A 97 4.52 -6.84 10.78
CA LEU A 97 5.74 -7.10 11.55
C LEU A 97 6.59 -5.83 11.73
N LEU A 98 6.61 -4.92 10.75
CA LEU A 98 7.25 -3.62 10.91
C LEU A 98 6.60 -2.78 12.01
N ALA A 99 5.27 -2.77 12.12
CA ALA A 99 4.59 -2.08 13.20
C ALA A 99 4.90 -2.71 14.58
N GLU A 100 4.88 -4.03 14.68
CA GLU A 100 5.25 -4.75 15.91
C GLU A 100 6.70 -4.44 16.33
N LEU A 101 7.65 -4.41 15.38
CA LEU A 101 9.04 -4.02 15.65
C LEU A 101 9.16 -2.55 16.08
N LEU A 102 8.41 -1.64 15.47
CA LEU A 102 8.42 -0.23 15.84
C LEU A 102 7.94 -0.01 17.27
N GLU A 103 6.87 -0.70 17.69
CA GLU A 103 6.40 -0.63 19.07
C GLU A 103 7.44 -1.21 20.04
N ALA A 104 8.06 -2.33 19.70
CA ALA A 104 9.09 -2.96 20.53
C ALA A 104 10.35 -2.09 20.67
N GLU A 105 10.84 -1.50 19.58
CA GLU A 105 12.07 -0.69 19.57
C GLU A 105 11.86 0.67 20.26
N THR A 106 10.70 1.29 20.08
CA THR A 106 10.43 2.64 20.60
C THR A 106 9.74 2.65 21.96
N GLY A 107 9.08 1.56 22.35
CA GLY A 107 8.17 1.53 23.51
C GLY A 107 6.90 2.39 23.34
N VAL A 108 6.63 2.88 22.12
CA VAL A 108 5.49 3.75 21.82
C VAL A 108 4.49 3.01 20.94
N ALA A 109 3.20 3.07 21.29
CA ALA A 109 2.14 2.50 20.48
C ALA A 109 2.18 3.04 19.04
N PHE A 110 2.05 2.15 18.06
CA PHE A 110 2.20 2.45 16.63
C PHE A 110 1.20 3.52 16.17
N MET A 111 -0.02 3.49 16.70
CA MET A 111 -1.03 4.51 16.38
C MET A 111 -0.60 5.92 16.80
N LYS A 112 0.13 6.05 17.91
CA LYS A 112 0.70 7.32 18.37
C LYS A 112 1.88 7.75 17.51
N LEU A 113 2.74 6.81 17.10
CA LEU A 113 3.82 7.09 16.15
C LEU A 113 3.26 7.57 14.80
N GLY A 114 2.26 6.87 14.28
CA GLY A 114 1.68 7.13 12.97
C GLY A 114 0.91 8.45 12.89
N ALA A 115 0.37 8.95 14.01
CA ALA A 115 -0.28 10.25 14.06
C ALA A 115 0.65 11.42 13.63
N ALA A 116 1.96 11.27 13.78
CA ALA A 116 2.95 12.26 13.33
C ALA A 116 3.00 12.43 11.80
N SER A 117 2.46 11.47 11.02
CA SER A 117 2.30 11.63 9.57
C SER A 117 1.34 12.79 9.23
N GLY A 118 0.41 13.10 10.12
CA GLY A 118 -0.70 14.02 9.91
C GLY A 118 -1.86 13.43 9.09
N LEU A 119 -1.84 12.12 8.84
CA LEU A 119 -3.02 11.36 8.40
C LEU A 119 -3.90 11.00 9.60
N SER A 120 -5.18 10.75 9.36
CA SER A 120 -6.15 10.41 10.40
C SER A 120 -6.15 8.90 10.67
N PRO A 121 -5.70 8.43 11.84
CA PRO A 121 -5.87 7.03 12.21
C PRO A 121 -7.36 6.67 12.37
N ALA A 122 -7.74 5.44 12.06
CA ALA A 122 -9.05 4.91 12.42
C ALA A 122 -9.14 4.66 13.95
N PRO A 123 -10.34 4.73 14.57
CA PRO A 123 -11.62 5.05 13.95
C PRO A 123 -11.75 6.53 13.53
N TRP A 124 -12.44 6.79 12.42
CA TRP A 124 -12.58 8.12 11.86
C TRP A 124 -13.83 8.85 12.33
N SER A 125 -13.77 10.18 12.41
CA SER A 125 -14.92 11.05 12.68
C SER A 125 -15.76 11.37 11.44
N THR A 126 -15.19 11.16 10.25
CA THR A 126 -15.87 11.36 8.96
C THR A 126 -15.74 10.06 8.17
N PRO A 127 -16.85 9.43 7.77
CA PRO A 127 -16.78 8.15 7.10
C PRO A 127 -16.38 8.35 5.63
N PRO A 128 -15.53 7.47 5.07
CA PRO A 128 -15.34 7.41 3.64
C PRO A 128 -16.59 6.84 2.93
N ALA A 129 -16.61 6.91 1.61
CA ALA A 129 -17.61 6.20 0.82
C ALA A 129 -17.50 4.69 1.09
N GLU A 130 -18.61 4.06 1.45
CA GLU A 130 -18.67 2.63 1.74
C GLU A 130 -18.38 1.80 0.49
N ILE A 131 -17.57 0.75 0.65
CA ILE A 131 -17.42 -0.31 -0.34
C ILE A 131 -17.73 -1.70 0.27
N PRO A 132 -18.20 -2.67 -0.54
CA PRO A 132 -18.36 -4.05 -0.09
C PRO A 132 -17.04 -4.68 0.36
N ASP A 133 -17.13 -5.80 1.08
CA ASP A 133 -15.96 -6.60 1.44
C ASP A 133 -15.25 -7.17 0.20
N GLY A 134 -13.94 -7.32 0.33
CA GLY A 134 -13.06 -7.76 -0.73
C GLY A 134 -12.85 -9.27 -0.81
N PRO A 135 -11.85 -9.72 -1.58
CA PRO A 135 -11.45 -11.12 -1.61
C PRO A 135 -10.88 -11.62 -0.28
N ASP A 136 -10.52 -10.73 0.64
CA ASP A 136 -10.12 -11.04 2.01
C ASP A 136 -11.28 -11.67 2.81
N ALA A 137 -12.53 -11.26 2.58
CA ALA A 137 -13.68 -11.90 3.22
C ALA A 137 -13.88 -13.37 2.80
N VAL A 138 -13.52 -13.72 1.56
CA VAL A 138 -13.52 -15.11 1.09
C VAL A 138 -12.31 -15.88 1.64
N ALA A 139 -11.14 -15.23 1.71
CA ALA A 139 -9.93 -15.84 2.27
C ALA A 139 -10.00 -16.08 3.78
N TRP A 140 -10.77 -15.28 4.51
CA TRP A 140 -10.85 -15.30 5.97
C TRP A 140 -11.24 -16.67 6.55
N PRO A 141 -12.43 -17.25 6.23
CA PRO A 141 -12.84 -18.54 6.77
C PRO A 141 -11.97 -19.71 6.29
N LEU A 142 -11.16 -19.53 5.24
CA LEU A 142 -10.23 -20.55 4.75
C LEU A 142 -8.95 -20.68 5.60
N ALA A 143 -8.70 -19.71 6.49
CA ALA A 143 -7.48 -19.62 7.29
C ALA A 143 -7.72 -19.50 8.80
N THR A 144 -8.97 -19.31 9.24
CA THR A 144 -9.33 -19.22 10.66
C THR A 144 -10.82 -19.48 10.89
N GLU A 145 -11.16 -19.99 12.07
CA GLU A 145 -12.54 -20.11 12.56
C GLU A 145 -13.05 -18.82 13.21
N ALA A 146 -12.17 -17.84 13.45
CA ALA A 146 -12.57 -16.55 14.00
C ALA A 146 -13.52 -15.83 13.01
N PRO A 147 -14.62 -15.21 13.48
CA PRO A 147 -15.55 -14.54 12.59
C PRO A 147 -14.89 -13.37 11.86
N LEU A 148 -15.34 -13.10 10.64
CA LEU A 148 -14.92 -11.91 9.89
C LEU A 148 -15.28 -10.64 10.68
N PRO A 149 -14.34 -9.69 10.88
CA PRO A 149 -14.62 -8.44 11.58
C PRO A 149 -15.72 -7.65 10.89
N ALA A 150 -16.76 -7.29 11.66
CA ALA A 150 -17.92 -6.55 11.16
C ALA A 150 -17.51 -5.22 10.53
N ARG A 151 -18.20 -4.85 9.44
CA ARG A 151 -18.03 -3.55 8.79
C ARG A 151 -18.58 -2.44 9.69
N SER A 152 -17.97 -1.25 9.59
CA SER A 152 -18.41 -0.04 10.27
C SER A 152 -17.99 1.17 9.44
N PRO A 153 -18.83 2.21 9.29
CA PRO A 153 -18.49 3.39 8.51
C PRO A 153 -17.30 4.19 9.09
N TRP A 154 -16.94 3.93 10.34
CA TRP A 154 -15.85 4.60 11.05
C TRP A 154 -14.54 3.81 11.02
N LEU A 155 -14.57 2.58 10.51
CA LEU A 155 -13.42 1.68 10.48
C LEU A 155 -12.92 1.46 9.05
N PRO A 156 -11.69 0.96 8.88
CA PRO A 156 -11.14 0.69 7.55
C PRO A 156 -11.94 -0.35 6.76
N HIS A 157 -11.83 -0.32 5.43
CA HIS A 157 -12.45 -1.34 4.59
C HIS A 157 -11.66 -2.65 4.51
N ASP A 158 -10.39 -2.63 4.88
CA ASP A 158 -9.55 -3.82 4.97
C ASP A 158 -9.91 -4.65 6.22
N ALA A 159 -10.21 -5.94 6.04
CA ALA A 159 -10.67 -6.78 7.15
C ALA A 159 -9.63 -6.92 8.27
N ASN A 160 -8.34 -7.01 7.94
CA ASN A 160 -7.29 -7.10 8.95
C ASN A 160 -7.14 -5.79 9.73
N ALA A 161 -7.21 -4.64 9.06
CA ALA A 161 -7.17 -3.35 9.73
C ALA A 161 -8.38 -3.15 10.65
N ARG A 162 -9.58 -3.63 10.25
CA ARG A 162 -10.75 -3.66 11.15
C ARG A 162 -10.55 -4.56 12.37
N ALA A 163 -9.84 -5.69 12.19
CA ALA A 163 -9.47 -6.58 13.29
C ALA A 163 -8.42 -5.98 14.24
N GLY A 164 -7.85 -4.82 13.90
CA GLY A 164 -6.80 -4.15 14.68
C GLY A 164 -5.37 -4.45 14.20
N MET A 165 -5.18 -5.07 13.04
CA MET A 165 -3.84 -5.23 12.47
C MET A 165 -3.26 -3.85 12.09
N LEU A 166 -2.08 -3.56 12.62
CA LEU A 166 -1.39 -2.28 12.41
C LEU A 166 -0.39 -2.35 11.25
N GLY A 167 0.07 -1.18 10.81
CA GLY A 167 1.20 -1.04 9.89
C GLY A 167 0.89 -1.12 8.40
N HIS A 168 -0.11 -1.90 7.98
CA HIS A 168 -0.39 -2.12 6.55
C HIS A 168 -1.48 -1.21 5.98
N ALA A 169 -2.42 -0.75 6.82
CA ALA A 169 -3.56 0.10 6.49
C ALA A 169 -4.05 0.83 7.76
N GLY A 170 -5.25 1.44 7.73
CA GLY A 170 -5.86 2.05 8.93
C GLY A 170 -5.73 3.57 9.05
N PHE A 171 -5.27 4.25 7.98
CA PHE A 171 -5.19 5.70 7.92
C PHE A 171 -6.10 6.23 6.81
N GLY A 172 -6.72 7.38 7.06
CA GLY A 172 -7.58 8.08 6.13
C GLY A 172 -7.18 9.55 6.00
N ALA A 173 -7.65 10.21 4.94
CA ALA A 173 -7.44 11.63 4.76
C ALA A 173 -8.51 12.30 3.88
N ALA A 174 -8.71 13.60 4.13
CA ALA A 174 -9.29 14.52 3.16
C ALA A 174 -8.23 15.00 2.14
N PRO A 175 -8.61 15.53 0.96
CA PRO A 175 -7.66 16.00 -0.06
C PRO A 175 -6.60 16.99 0.44
N ALA A 176 -7.01 18.03 1.16
CA ALA A 176 -6.07 19.02 1.72
C ALA A 176 -5.12 18.41 2.77
N GLN A 177 -5.61 17.46 3.57
CA GLN A 177 -4.80 16.76 4.56
C GLN A 177 -3.75 15.86 3.90
N LEU A 178 -4.13 15.13 2.84
CA LEU A 178 -3.18 14.34 2.07
C LEU A 178 -2.13 15.25 1.41
N HIS A 179 -2.54 16.37 0.81
CA HIS A 179 -1.60 17.30 0.17
C HIS A 179 -0.55 17.83 1.16
N ALA A 180 -0.98 18.31 2.32
CA ALA A 180 -0.08 18.75 3.38
C ALA A 180 0.83 17.61 3.89
N THR A 181 0.31 16.39 3.96
CA THR A 181 1.10 15.19 4.34
C THR A 181 2.17 14.88 3.31
N LEU A 182 1.84 14.90 2.02
CA LEU A 182 2.80 14.65 0.94
C LEU A 182 3.89 15.71 0.90
N LEU A 183 3.56 16.99 1.12
CA LEU A 183 4.55 18.06 1.23
C LEU A 183 5.55 17.79 2.36
N ARG A 184 5.08 17.40 3.56
CA ARG A 184 5.98 17.03 4.67
C ARG A 184 6.79 15.77 4.37
N TRP A 185 6.16 14.76 3.78
CA TRP A 185 6.80 13.50 3.43
C TRP A 185 7.95 13.70 2.44
N VAL A 186 7.73 14.49 1.38
CA VAL A 186 8.75 14.88 0.40
C VAL A 186 9.84 15.76 1.04
N ALA A 187 9.46 16.80 1.80
CA ALA A 187 10.42 17.71 2.43
C ALA A 187 11.35 16.99 3.43
N ALA A 188 10.86 15.97 4.13
CA ALA A 188 11.66 15.14 5.03
C ALA A 188 12.59 14.15 4.28
N GLY A 189 12.51 14.06 2.96
CA GLY A 189 13.37 13.20 2.13
C GLY A 189 13.03 11.71 2.21
N TRP A 190 11.92 11.33 2.86
CA TRP A 190 11.46 9.94 2.95
C TRP A 190 11.31 9.25 1.60
N PRO A 191 10.56 9.80 0.61
CA PRO A 191 10.38 9.12 -0.66
C PRO A 191 11.69 8.88 -1.40
N ARG A 192 12.66 9.79 -1.28
CA ARG A 192 13.99 9.61 -1.88
C ARG A 192 14.76 8.45 -1.27
N ARG A 193 14.66 8.27 0.06
CA ARG A 193 15.26 7.13 0.77
C ARG A 193 14.54 5.81 0.46
N MET A 194 13.27 5.88 0.05
CA MET A 194 12.44 4.72 -0.29
C MET A 194 12.57 4.27 -1.74
N ALA A 195 12.75 5.24 -2.66
CA ALA A 195 12.90 5.05 -4.10
C ALA A 195 14.32 4.58 -4.48
N VAL A 196 14.78 3.53 -3.79
CA VAL A 196 16.03 2.82 -4.04
C VAL A 196 15.67 1.39 -4.34
N GLU A 197 16.20 0.85 -5.44
CA GLU A 197 15.84 -0.51 -5.81
C GLU A 197 16.52 -1.54 -4.90
N THR A 198 15.77 -2.55 -4.48
CA THR A 198 16.26 -3.54 -3.51
C THR A 198 16.04 -4.97 -3.95
N ALA A 199 14.87 -5.29 -4.52
CA ALA A 199 14.53 -6.67 -4.86
C ALA A 199 13.69 -6.77 -6.14
N PRO A 200 13.97 -7.75 -7.00
CA PRO A 200 13.02 -8.13 -8.04
C PRO A 200 11.79 -8.76 -7.39
N GLY A 201 10.63 -8.58 -8.02
CA GLY A 201 9.36 -9.14 -7.60
C GLY A 201 8.72 -10.00 -8.68
N GLU A 202 7.59 -10.59 -8.31
CA GLU A 202 6.77 -11.39 -9.22
C GLU A 202 6.31 -10.55 -10.43
N GLY A 203 6.16 -11.20 -11.59
CA GLY A 203 5.66 -10.54 -12.81
C GLY A 203 6.56 -9.41 -13.33
N GLY A 204 7.87 -9.45 -13.03
CA GLY A 204 8.82 -8.44 -13.49
C GLY A 204 8.81 -7.14 -12.66
N ALA A 205 8.05 -7.09 -11.57
CA ALA A 205 8.05 -5.97 -10.64
C ALA A 205 9.46 -5.69 -10.09
N ARG A 206 9.75 -4.42 -9.77
CA ARG A 206 10.95 -4.04 -9.00
C ARG A 206 10.52 -3.20 -7.81
N TRP A 207 10.94 -3.61 -6.62
CA TRP A 207 10.56 -2.97 -5.36
C TRP A 207 11.74 -2.23 -4.74
N GLY A 208 11.41 -1.12 -4.10
CA GLY A 208 12.25 -0.42 -3.14
C GLY A 208 11.66 -0.56 -1.74
N LEU A 209 11.88 0.42 -0.88
CA LEU A 209 11.47 0.36 0.52
C LEU A 209 10.05 0.93 0.69
N GLY A 210 9.05 0.16 0.25
CA GLY A 210 7.64 0.53 0.28
C GLY A 210 7.13 1.29 -0.94
N LEU A 211 7.92 1.34 -2.01
CA LEU A 211 7.51 1.85 -3.32
C LEU A 211 7.91 0.84 -4.40
N GLN A 212 7.16 0.81 -5.49
CA GLN A 212 7.42 -0.01 -6.67
C GLN A 212 7.86 0.88 -7.85
N VAL A 213 8.77 0.39 -8.69
CA VAL A 213 9.16 1.07 -9.93
C VAL A 213 7.96 1.12 -10.90
N ALA A 214 7.63 2.30 -11.43
CA ALA A 214 6.68 2.45 -12.52
C ALA A 214 7.40 2.26 -13.86
N HIS A 215 7.00 1.25 -14.62
CA HIS A 215 7.59 0.98 -15.93
C HIS A 215 6.90 1.78 -17.05
N ALA A 216 7.64 2.08 -18.11
CA ALA A 216 7.24 2.97 -19.20
C ALA A 216 6.55 2.27 -20.39
N GLY A 217 6.46 0.94 -20.40
CA GLY A 217 5.81 0.16 -21.47
C GLY A 217 4.32 0.46 -21.63
N ALA A 218 3.72 0.04 -22.74
CA ALA A 218 2.35 0.44 -23.04
C ALA A 218 1.34 -0.11 -22.02
N GLY A 219 0.39 0.75 -21.63
CA GLY A 219 -0.63 0.44 -20.62
C GLY A 219 -0.14 0.54 -19.16
N TYR A 220 1.16 0.63 -18.91
CA TYR A 220 1.69 0.85 -17.56
C TYR A 220 1.59 2.33 -17.17
N PHE A 221 1.34 2.64 -15.89
CA PHE A 221 1.21 4.03 -15.44
C PHE A 221 2.43 4.89 -15.77
N GLY A 222 3.64 4.30 -15.80
CA GLY A 222 4.86 5.00 -16.18
C GLY A 222 4.81 5.57 -17.60
N GLN A 223 4.03 4.97 -18.53
CA GLN A 223 3.79 5.53 -19.86
C GLN A 223 3.16 6.94 -19.79
N LEU A 224 2.18 7.12 -18.90
CA LEU A 224 1.55 8.42 -18.67
C LEU A 224 2.46 9.35 -17.87
N LEU A 225 3.05 8.84 -16.79
CA LEU A 225 3.89 9.63 -15.88
C LEU A 225 5.13 10.21 -16.57
N SER A 226 5.70 9.49 -17.54
CA SER A 226 6.85 9.97 -18.34
C SER A 226 6.53 11.24 -19.13
N LYS A 227 5.25 11.54 -19.39
CA LYS A 227 4.83 12.74 -20.13
C LYS A 227 4.67 13.97 -19.23
N ILE A 228 4.77 13.81 -17.91
CA ILE A 228 4.64 14.91 -16.95
C ILE A 228 5.94 15.72 -16.94
N PRO A 229 5.89 17.05 -17.20
CA PRO A 229 7.07 17.91 -17.17
C PRO A 229 7.80 17.87 -15.83
N GLN A 230 9.08 18.27 -15.82
CA GLN A 230 9.80 18.45 -14.56
C GLN A 230 9.26 19.65 -13.77
N GLY A 231 9.39 19.58 -12.44
CA GLY A 231 9.10 20.71 -11.55
C GLY A 231 7.63 20.92 -11.19
N ILE A 232 6.74 19.96 -11.48
CA ILE A 232 5.31 20.06 -11.12
C ILE A 232 5.04 20.10 -9.60
N GLY A 233 6.05 19.76 -8.79
CA GLY A 233 5.94 19.75 -7.33
C GLY A 233 5.01 18.65 -6.82
N THR A 234 4.27 18.95 -5.75
CA THR A 234 3.36 18.01 -5.10
C THR A 234 1.90 18.35 -5.42
N CYS A 235 1.16 17.40 -5.99
CA CYS A 235 -0.25 17.55 -6.33
C CYS A 235 -1.10 16.42 -5.73
N VAL A 236 -2.36 16.72 -5.41
CA VAL A 236 -3.37 15.72 -5.07
C VAL A 236 -4.54 15.87 -6.02
N LEU A 237 -4.89 14.77 -6.70
CA LEU A 237 -6.04 14.69 -7.58
C LEU A 237 -7.18 13.99 -6.83
N ASP A 238 -8.31 14.66 -6.74
CA ASP A 238 -9.52 14.15 -6.10
C ASP A 238 -10.57 13.82 -7.16
N ASP A 239 -10.96 12.55 -7.25
CA ASP A 239 -11.99 12.05 -8.16
C ASP A 239 -12.96 11.13 -7.41
N SER A 240 -14.16 11.64 -7.17
CA SER A 240 -15.25 10.91 -6.49
C SER A 240 -16.24 10.27 -7.47
N THR A 241 -15.84 10.03 -8.73
CA THR A 241 -16.72 9.40 -9.70
C THR A 241 -17.01 7.94 -9.36
N GLU A 242 -18.28 7.58 -9.34
CA GLU A 242 -18.72 6.17 -9.25
C GLU A 242 -18.95 5.55 -10.63
N ALA A 243 -18.87 6.34 -11.71
CA ALA A 243 -19.12 5.88 -13.07
C ALA A 243 -18.15 4.75 -13.48
N ALA A 244 -18.63 3.87 -14.36
CA ALA A 244 -17.79 2.85 -14.98
C ALA A 244 -16.65 3.52 -15.75
N PRO A 245 -15.38 3.20 -15.45
CA PRO A 245 -14.26 3.75 -16.20
C PRO A 245 -14.21 3.14 -17.61
N LEU A 246 -13.81 3.93 -18.60
CA LEU A 246 -13.42 3.37 -19.90
C LEU A 246 -12.22 2.43 -19.71
N PRO A 247 -12.14 1.31 -20.45
CA PRO A 247 -11.01 0.40 -20.35
C PRO A 247 -9.67 1.11 -20.54
N ALA A 248 -8.70 0.81 -19.67
CA ALA A 248 -7.32 1.25 -19.89
C ALA A 248 -6.68 0.41 -21.00
N PRO A 249 -5.65 0.94 -21.70
CA PRO A 249 -4.86 0.15 -22.63
C PRO A 249 -4.31 -1.10 -21.94
N ALA A 250 -4.35 -2.25 -22.63
CA ALA A 250 -3.82 -3.50 -22.12
C ALA A 250 -2.34 -3.36 -21.73
N LEU A 251 -1.92 -4.09 -20.70
CA LEU A 251 -0.52 -4.15 -20.30
C LEU A 251 0.26 -4.99 -21.32
N GLU A 252 1.33 -4.44 -21.86
CA GLU A 252 2.29 -5.22 -22.64
C GLU A 252 2.98 -6.28 -21.77
N ALA A 253 3.32 -7.42 -22.38
CA ALA A 253 4.01 -8.51 -21.70
C ALA A 253 5.41 -8.09 -21.21
N ASP A 254 6.11 -7.26 -21.99
CA ASP A 254 7.32 -6.58 -21.55
C ASP A 254 6.92 -5.24 -20.90
N PRO A 255 7.18 -5.04 -19.59
CA PRO A 255 6.89 -3.78 -18.94
C PRO A 255 7.75 -2.62 -19.46
N GLY A 256 8.84 -2.91 -20.16
CA GLY A 256 9.77 -1.89 -20.66
C GLY A 256 10.64 -1.29 -19.55
N PRO A 257 11.41 -0.23 -19.88
CA PRO A 257 12.35 0.37 -18.93
C PRO A 257 11.63 1.09 -17.78
N ALA A 258 12.36 1.35 -16.70
CA ALA A 258 11.88 2.20 -15.62
C ALA A 258 11.58 3.62 -16.17
N SER A 259 10.44 4.18 -15.79
CA SER A 259 10.04 5.55 -16.21
C SER A 259 10.73 6.65 -15.40
N GLY A 260 11.50 6.29 -14.37
CA GLY A 260 11.99 7.21 -13.34
C GLY A 260 10.97 7.53 -12.25
N TRP A 261 9.72 7.08 -12.39
CA TRP A 261 8.70 7.18 -11.36
C TRP A 261 8.62 5.92 -10.51
N TRP A 262 8.16 6.12 -9.28
CA TRP A 262 7.87 5.11 -8.28
C TRP A 262 6.43 5.26 -7.82
N PHE A 263 5.80 4.18 -7.35
CA PHE A 263 4.40 4.23 -6.95
C PHE A 263 4.02 3.22 -5.88
N HIS A 264 2.84 3.43 -5.28
CA HIS A 264 2.15 2.46 -4.44
C HIS A 264 0.64 2.61 -4.63
N LEU A 265 -0.10 1.50 -4.52
CA LEU A 265 -1.55 1.47 -4.74
C LEU A 265 -2.28 1.06 -3.45
N GLY A 266 -3.39 1.74 -3.15
CA GLY A 266 -4.31 1.42 -2.06
C GLY A 266 -5.46 0.55 -2.55
N TYR A 267 -5.79 -0.52 -1.83
CA TYR A 267 -6.89 -1.43 -2.21
C TYR A 267 -8.22 -0.70 -2.48
N THR A 268 -8.54 0.30 -1.67
CA THR A 268 -9.78 1.09 -1.73
C THR A 268 -9.84 2.08 -2.88
N GLY A 269 -8.76 2.24 -3.67
CA GLY A 269 -8.70 3.17 -4.78
C GLY A 269 -7.48 4.09 -4.81
N PRO A 270 -7.08 4.73 -3.70
CA PRO A 270 -6.01 5.71 -3.70
C PRO A 270 -4.70 5.21 -4.32
N ALA A 271 -3.89 6.13 -4.83
CA ALA A 271 -2.58 5.82 -5.38
C ALA A 271 -1.59 6.93 -5.05
N LEU A 272 -0.31 6.57 -5.00
CA LEU A 272 0.80 7.48 -4.72
C LEU A 272 1.84 7.31 -5.82
N PHE A 273 2.37 8.40 -6.35
CA PHE A 273 3.46 8.40 -7.32
C PHE A 273 4.54 9.41 -6.91
N TYR A 274 5.80 9.07 -7.14
CA TYR A 274 6.95 9.91 -6.80
C TYR A 274 8.04 9.81 -7.87
N ARG A 275 8.63 10.95 -8.25
CA ARG A 275 9.79 11.02 -9.14
C ARG A 275 10.99 11.61 -8.39
N PRO A 276 12.07 10.84 -8.16
CA PRO A 276 13.23 11.31 -7.41
C PRO A 276 13.99 12.47 -8.06
N SER A 277 14.00 12.56 -9.40
CA SER A 277 14.85 13.52 -10.13
C SER A 277 14.51 14.99 -9.86
N ASP A 278 13.25 15.29 -9.55
CA ASP A 278 12.75 16.64 -9.31
C ASP A 278 11.79 16.70 -8.11
N GLN A 279 11.73 15.63 -7.32
CA GLN A 279 10.86 15.48 -6.15
C GLN A 279 9.36 15.62 -6.46
N ALA A 280 8.94 15.42 -7.71
CA ALA A 280 7.52 15.46 -8.06
C ALA A 280 6.76 14.35 -7.33
N CYS A 281 5.59 14.69 -6.79
CA CYS A 281 4.77 13.76 -6.00
C CYS A 281 3.29 13.92 -6.34
N LEU A 282 2.61 12.82 -6.63
CA LEU A 282 1.19 12.82 -6.96
C LEU A 282 0.45 11.88 -6.03
N GLY A 283 -0.59 12.38 -5.37
CA GLY A 283 -1.60 11.55 -4.69
C GLY A 283 -2.87 11.49 -5.54
N LEU A 284 -3.42 10.29 -5.74
CA LEU A 284 -4.77 10.11 -6.26
C LEU A 284 -5.70 9.73 -5.11
N LEU A 285 -6.76 10.48 -4.92
CA LEU A 285 -7.87 10.16 -4.04
C LEU A 285 -9.07 9.80 -4.88
N LEU A 286 -9.34 8.50 -4.93
CA LEU A 286 -10.47 7.89 -5.61
C LEU A 286 -10.93 6.69 -4.80
N HIS A 287 -12.13 6.21 -5.07
CA HIS A 287 -12.67 5.02 -4.40
C HIS A 287 -12.87 3.86 -5.40
N ARG A 288 -12.94 2.64 -4.87
CA ARG A 288 -13.14 1.39 -5.63
C ARG A 288 -14.61 1.07 -5.90
N ARG A 289 -15.54 1.84 -5.35
CA ARG A 289 -16.98 1.68 -5.59
C ARG A 289 -17.34 1.86 -7.08
N GLY A 290 -17.98 0.87 -7.68
CA GLY A 290 -18.53 0.92 -9.03
C GLY A 290 -19.92 1.55 -9.09
N PRO A 291 -20.50 1.67 -10.30
CA PRO A 291 -21.77 2.38 -10.52
C PRO A 291 -22.96 1.74 -9.82
N ASP A 292 -22.94 0.41 -9.63
CA ASP A 292 -24.00 -0.34 -8.96
C ASP A 292 -23.77 -0.47 -7.45
N GLY A 293 -22.84 0.31 -6.89
CA GLY A 293 -22.42 0.23 -5.48
C GLY A 293 -21.48 -0.94 -5.16
N GLY A 294 -21.21 -1.83 -6.12
CA GLY A 294 -20.28 -2.96 -6.01
C GLY A 294 -18.80 -2.56 -5.99
N LEU A 295 -17.90 -3.53 -5.83
CA LEU A 295 -16.46 -3.32 -6.02
C LEU A 295 -16.10 -3.38 -7.49
N LEU A 296 -15.34 -2.40 -7.98
CA LEU A 296 -14.59 -2.57 -9.21
C LEU A 296 -13.59 -3.73 -9.05
N ASP A 297 -13.47 -4.56 -10.10
CA ASP A 297 -12.38 -5.53 -10.17
C ASP A 297 -11.03 -4.83 -10.32
N VAL A 298 -9.94 -5.62 -10.32
CA VAL A 298 -8.58 -5.07 -10.34
C VAL A 298 -8.33 -4.26 -11.62
N GLU A 299 -8.84 -4.73 -12.75
CA GLU A 299 -8.63 -4.11 -14.06
C GLU A 299 -9.44 -2.83 -14.23
N SER A 300 -10.70 -2.82 -13.81
CA SER A 300 -11.55 -1.63 -13.81
C SER A 300 -11.01 -0.58 -12.84
N LEU A 301 -10.48 -0.98 -11.67
CA LEU A 301 -9.83 -0.03 -10.77
C LEU A 301 -8.54 0.55 -11.36
N ARG A 302 -7.75 -0.26 -12.08
CA ARG A 302 -6.59 0.22 -12.86
C ARG A 302 -7.04 1.23 -13.90
N ALA A 303 -8.14 0.94 -14.62
CA ALA A 303 -8.71 1.82 -15.61
C ALA A 303 -9.19 3.16 -15.04
N ARG A 304 -9.78 3.16 -13.83
CA ARG A 304 -10.15 4.41 -13.14
C ARG A 304 -8.93 5.26 -12.79
N ARG A 305 -7.88 4.65 -12.23
CA ARG A 305 -6.60 5.35 -11.96
C ARG A 305 -5.98 5.90 -13.23
N TRP A 306 -5.99 5.09 -14.29
CA TRP A 306 -5.47 5.48 -15.60
C TRP A 306 -6.20 6.71 -16.14
N ALA A 307 -7.54 6.70 -16.14
CA ALA A 307 -8.33 7.82 -16.63
C ALA A 307 -8.07 9.11 -15.83
N ALA A 308 -7.99 9.01 -14.49
CA ALA A 308 -7.66 10.15 -13.65
C ALA A 308 -6.28 10.73 -13.97
N LEU A 309 -5.28 9.87 -14.10
CA LEU A 309 -3.91 10.27 -14.43
C LEU A 309 -3.81 10.83 -15.85
N ALA A 310 -4.47 10.23 -16.83
CA ALA A 310 -4.46 10.68 -18.22
C ALA A 310 -5.05 12.09 -18.37
N ARG A 311 -6.14 12.40 -17.66
CA ARG A 311 -6.71 13.75 -17.63
C ARG A 311 -5.72 14.77 -17.07
N PHE A 312 -5.03 14.44 -15.98
CA PHE A 312 -4.02 15.32 -15.40
C PHE A 312 -2.82 15.54 -16.32
N VAL A 313 -2.33 14.47 -16.97
CA VAL A 313 -1.25 14.58 -17.96
C VAL A 313 -1.67 15.48 -19.13
N GLY A 314 -2.90 15.32 -19.63
CA GLY A 314 -3.44 16.17 -20.70
C GLY A 314 -3.56 17.65 -20.30
N GLN A 315 -3.78 17.95 -19.03
CA GLN A 315 -3.80 19.32 -18.50
C GLN A 315 -2.39 19.89 -18.22
N SER A 316 -1.43 19.03 -17.87
CA SER A 316 -0.08 19.41 -17.46
C SER A 316 0.91 19.51 -18.63
N GLY A 317 0.56 18.96 -19.80
CA GLY A 317 1.38 18.97 -21.01
C GLY A 317 1.01 20.08 -22.02
N GLY A 318 0.11 21.00 -21.64
CA GLY A 318 -0.28 22.18 -22.41
C GLY A 318 0.48 23.43 -22.01
#